data_AF-A0A8S2TBN2-F1
#
_entry.id   AF-A0A8S2TBN2-F1
#
_cell.length_a   1.000
_cell.length_b   1.000
_cell.length_c   1.000
_cell.angle_alpha   90.00
_cell.angle_beta   90.00
_cell.angle_gamma   90.00
#
_symmetry.space_group_name_H-M   'P 1'
#
loop_
_entity.id
_entity.type
_entity.pdbx_description
1 polymer ?
#
loop_
_entity_poly.entity_id
_entity_poly.type
_entity_poly.pdbx_seq_one_letter_code
_entity_poly.pdbx_strand_id
1 'polypeptide(L)'
;NQLSVSTDVLIDKETDSLIICDLGNQRVVRWSRRSGTTQGEILIDNINCFGLAMDEQRYLYVSVYGKNEVRRYKLGDNIGTLVAGGSGQGAELNQLNGPTFLFVDRD
;
A
#
# COMPACT_ATOMS: atom_id res chain seq x y z
N ASN A 1 -1.53 18.24 -6.90
CA ASN A 1 -1.63 17.08 -5.99
C ASN A 1 -0.37 17.00 -5.14
N GLN A 2 -0.46 17.42 -3.87
CA GLN A 2 0.63 17.34 -2.88
C GLN A 2 0.50 16.06 -2.05
N LEU A 3 1.63 15.47 -1.63
CA LEU A 3 1.67 14.37 -0.66
C LEU A 3 1.45 14.90 0.77
N SER A 4 0.88 14.09 1.66
CA SER A 4 0.59 14.42 3.05
C SER A 4 0.86 13.20 3.94
N VAL A 5 1.74 13.36 4.95
CA VAL A 5 2.09 12.31 5.92
C VAL A 5 2.44 10.98 5.22
N SER A 6 3.31 11.01 4.19
CA SER A 6 3.71 9.79 3.51
C SER A 6 4.50 8.89 4.45
N THR A 7 4.11 7.62 4.58
CA THR A 7 4.69 6.69 5.56
C THR A 7 5.62 5.65 4.96
N ASP A 8 5.44 5.31 3.68
CA ASP A 8 6.23 4.28 3.00
C ASP A 8 6.30 4.51 1.49
N VAL A 9 7.35 3.98 0.86
CA VAL A 9 7.59 4.06 -0.58
C VAL A 9 8.33 2.83 -1.09
N LEU A 10 7.90 2.30 -2.24
CA LEU A 10 8.63 1.26 -2.96
C LEU A 10 8.86 1.64 -4.42
N ILE A 11 9.83 0.97 -5.05
CA ILE A 11 10.13 1.12 -6.47
C ILE A 11 9.42 0.02 -7.25
N ASP A 12 8.56 0.41 -8.18
CA ASP A 12 8.09 -0.48 -9.25
C ASP A 12 9.05 -0.38 -10.44
N LYS A 13 9.92 -1.38 -10.57
CA LYS A 13 10.93 -1.44 -11.63
C LYS A 13 10.30 -1.64 -13.02
N GLU A 14 9.16 -2.31 -13.11
CA GLU A 14 8.49 -2.61 -14.38
C GLU A 14 7.95 -1.34 -15.04
N THR A 15 7.41 -0.42 -14.26
CA THR A 15 6.89 0.86 -14.77
C THR A 15 7.85 2.02 -14.60
N ASP A 16 9.01 1.79 -13.98
CA ASP A 16 9.98 2.82 -13.59
C ASP A 16 9.33 3.93 -12.75
N SER A 17 8.63 3.53 -11.69
CA SER A 17 7.86 4.44 -10.84
C SER A 17 8.07 4.21 -9.35
N LEU A 18 7.74 5.22 -8.55
CA LEU A 18 7.57 5.11 -7.11
C LEU A 18 6.10 4.81 -6.82
N ILE A 19 5.83 3.87 -5.91
CA ILE A 19 4.52 3.66 -5.30
C ILE A 19 4.63 4.14 -3.86
N ILE A 20 3.81 5.12 -3.49
CA ILE A 20 3.93 5.87 -2.25
C ILE A 20 2.63 5.70 -1.47
N CYS A 21 2.74 5.34 -0.19
CA CYS A 21 1.63 5.43 0.74
C CYS A 21 1.50 6.88 1.19
N ASP A 22 0.40 7.52 0.80
CA ASP A 22 0.06 8.92 1.07
C ASP A 22 -1.04 8.96 2.15
N LEU A 23 -0.69 8.46 3.34
CA LEU A 23 -1.62 8.22 4.46
C LEU A 23 -2.46 9.44 4.81
N GLY A 24 -1.85 10.64 4.86
CA GLY A 24 -2.55 11.87 5.20
C GLY A 24 -3.63 12.26 4.19
N ASN A 25 -3.52 11.79 2.96
CA ASN A 25 -4.55 11.91 1.93
C ASN A 25 -5.36 10.61 1.72
N GLN A 26 -5.14 9.59 2.55
CA GLN A 26 -5.83 8.30 2.53
C GLN A 26 -5.81 7.58 1.17
N ARG A 27 -4.64 7.54 0.53
CA ARG A 27 -4.46 6.95 -0.80
C ARG A 27 -3.08 6.34 -0.99
N VAL A 28 -2.96 5.46 -1.97
CA VAL A 28 -1.69 5.02 -2.54
C VAL A 28 -1.55 5.66 -3.91
N VAL A 29 -0.42 6.31 -4.16
CA VAL A 29 -0.14 7.01 -5.41
C VAL A 29 1.07 6.46 -6.13
N ARG A 30 1.07 6.57 -7.45
CA ARG A 30 2.20 6.24 -8.33
C ARG A 30 2.80 7.50 -8.93
N TRP A 31 4.12 7.62 -8.86
CA TRP A 31 4.88 8.72 -9.45
C TRP A 31 5.94 8.17 -10.39
N SER A 32 5.88 8.54 -11.67
CA SER A 32 6.92 8.19 -12.64
C SER A 32 8.28 8.76 -12.21
N ARG A 33 9.35 7.98 -12.36
CA ARG A 33 10.73 8.46 -12.16
C ARG A 33 11.34 9.06 -13.43
N ARG A 34 10.64 8.95 -14.56
CA ARG A 34 11.07 9.52 -15.84
C ARG A 34 11.00 11.05 -15.79
N SER A 35 11.93 11.71 -16.48
CA SER A 35 12.02 13.17 -16.53
C SER A 35 10.75 13.82 -17.07
N GLY A 36 10.32 14.92 -16.44
CA GLY A 36 9.22 15.76 -16.93
C GLY A 36 7.83 15.41 -16.38
N THR A 37 7.69 14.39 -15.54
CA THR A 37 6.42 14.08 -14.86
C THR A 37 6.31 14.84 -13.54
N THR A 38 5.28 15.68 -13.41
CA THR A 38 5.01 16.49 -12.20
C THR A 38 3.74 16.08 -11.46
N GLN A 39 3.05 15.04 -11.94
CA GLN A 39 1.77 14.59 -11.38
C GLN A 39 1.82 13.10 -11.07
N GLY A 40 1.34 12.76 -9.87
CA GLY A 40 1.09 11.39 -9.46
C GLY A 40 -0.31 10.92 -9.84
N GLU A 41 -0.44 9.62 -10.05
CA GLU A 41 -1.69 8.90 -10.29
C GLU A 41 -2.15 8.23 -9.00
N ILE A 42 -3.46 8.18 -8.75
CA ILE A 42 -4.03 7.43 -7.62
C ILE A 42 -4.16 5.97 -8.07
N LEU A 43 -3.47 5.06 -7.37
CA LEU A 43 -3.61 3.62 -7.58
C LEU A 43 -4.71 3.02 -6.72
N ILE A 44 -4.81 3.48 -5.47
CA ILE A 44 -5.81 3.02 -4.51
C ILE A 44 -6.29 4.24 -3.74
N ASP A 45 -7.59 4.46 -3.69
CA ASP A 45 -8.21 5.56 -2.95
C ASP A 45 -8.91 5.05 -1.68
N ASN A 46 -9.24 5.96 -0.76
CA ASN A 46 -9.94 5.69 0.49
C ASN A 46 -9.31 4.56 1.33
N ILE A 47 -7.99 4.63 1.47
CA ILE A 47 -7.20 3.64 2.21
C ILE A 47 -6.27 4.33 3.22
N ASN A 48 -6.38 3.91 4.48
CA ASN A 48 -5.47 4.33 5.54
C ASN A 48 -4.21 3.44 5.50
N CYS A 49 -3.45 3.54 4.42
CA CYS A 49 -2.23 2.74 4.23
C CYS A 49 -1.16 3.14 5.25
N PHE A 50 -0.25 2.22 5.60
CA PHE A 50 0.92 2.55 6.41
C PHE A 50 2.21 1.98 5.81
N GLY A 51 2.24 0.67 5.57
CA GLY A 51 3.35 -0.03 4.93
C GLY A 51 2.93 -0.64 3.60
N LEU A 52 3.89 -0.73 2.69
CA LEU A 52 3.75 -1.27 1.35
C LEU A 52 4.78 -2.38 1.11
N ALA A 53 4.35 -3.45 0.45
CA ALA A 53 5.25 -4.44 -0.13
C ALA A 53 4.69 -4.92 -1.47
N MET A 54 5.56 -5.37 -2.38
CA MET A 54 5.13 -5.86 -3.69
C MET A 54 5.86 -7.16 -4.02
N ASP A 55 5.12 -8.16 -4.47
CA ASP A 55 5.68 -9.44 -4.94
C ASP A 55 6.08 -9.40 -6.42
N GLU A 56 6.72 -10.48 -6.90
CA GLU A 56 7.19 -10.58 -8.29
C GLU A 56 6.04 -10.67 -9.30
N GLN A 57 4.84 -11.08 -8.88
CA GLN A 57 3.63 -11.08 -9.70
C GLN A 57 2.92 -9.72 -9.69
N ARG A 58 3.52 -8.71 -9.04
CA ARG A 58 3.03 -7.34 -8.91
C ARG A 58 1.70 -7.23 -8.15
N TYR A 59 1.48 -8.09 -7.17
CA TYR A 59 0.51 -7.81 -6.14
C TYR A 59 1.10 -6.83 -5.12
N LEU A 60 0.36 -5.75 -4.87
CA LEU A 60 0.67 -4.77 -3.85
C LEU A 60 -0.02 -5.17 -2.54
N TYR A 61 0.77 -5.36 -1.50
CA TYR A 61 0.32 -5.61 -0.14
C TYR A 61 0.37 -4.29 0.62
N VAL A 62 -0.73 -4.00 1.31
CA VAL A 62 -0.90 -2.75 2.06
C VAL A 62 -1.37 -3.10 3.47
N SER A 63 -0.63 -2.63 4.48
CA SER A 63 -1.13 -2.63 5.85
C SER A 63 -2.07 -1.45 6.01
N VAL A 64 -3.31 -1.74 6.42
CA VAL A 64 -4.34 -0.72 6.60
C VAL A 64 -4.46 -0.44 8.09
N TYR A 65 -3.71 0.55 8.55
CA TYR A 65 -3.50 0.84 9.98
C TYR A 65 -4.82 1.03 10.72
N GLY A 66 -5.68 1.93 10.22
CA GLY A 66 -6.97 2.22 10.85
C GLY A 66 -7.99 1.06 10.83
N LYS A 67 -7.74 -0.01 10.06
CA LYS A 67 -8.63 -1.18 9.96
C LYS A 67 -8.06 -2.46 10.54
N ASN A 68 -6.82 -2.44 11.04
CA ASN A 68 -6.16 -3.63 11.61
C ASN A 68 -6.20 -4.83 10.65
N GLU A 69 -5.89 -4.58 9.38
CA GLU A 69 -5.91 -5.58 8.33
C GLU A 69 -4.73 -5.40 7.37
N VAL A 70 -4.36 -6.48 6.67
CA VAL A 70 -3.48 -6.43 5.50
C VAL A 70 -4.31 -6.82 4.29
N ARG A 71 -4.25 -5.99 3.25
CA ARG A 71 -4.92 -6.23 1.98
C ARG A 71 -3.91 -6.42 0.85
N ARG A 72 -4.26 -7.29 -0.08
CA ARG A 72 -3.53 -7.54 -1.33
C ARG A 72 -4.33 -7.03 -2.52
N TYR A 73 -3.71 -6.24 -3.37
CA TYR A 73 -4.28 -5.67 -4.59
C TYR A 73 -3.48 -6.15 -5.78
N LYS A 74 -4.16 -6.58 -6.85
CA LYS A 74 -3.51 -6.62 -8.15
C LYS A 74 -3.44 -5.18 -8.64
N LEU A 75 -2.29 -4.71 -9.14
CA LEU A 75 -2.19 -3.33 -9.63
C LEU A 75 -3.22 -3.07 -10.74
N GLY A 76 -4.07 -2.06 -10.54
CA GLY A 76 -5.20 -1.72 -11.40
C GLY A 76 -6.57 -2.18 -10.87
N ASP A 77 -6.61 -3.06 -9.87
CA ASP A 77 -7.84 -3.46 -9.19
C ASP A 77 -8.20 -2.45 -8.08
N ASN A 78 -9.48 -2.13 -7.97
CA ASN A 78 -10.00 -1.25 -6.92
C ASN A 78 -10.43 -2.00 -5.64
N ILE A 79 -10.47 -3.33 -5.69
CA ILE A 79 -10.95 -4.17 -4.58
C ILE A 79 -9.79 -5.04 -4.09
N GLY A 80 -9.31 -4.73 -2.89
CA GLY A 80 -8.25 -5.51 -2.23
C GLY A 80 -8.81 -6.75 -1.54
N THR A 81 -8.09 -7.87 -1.68
CA THR A 81 -8.35 -9.11 -0.94
C THR A 81 -7.80 -9.00 0.47
N LEU A 82 -8.60 -9.31 1.49
CA LEU A 82 -8.11 -9.45 2.87
C LEU A 82 -7.20 -10.68 2.96
N VAL A 83 -5.95 -10.51 3.41
CA VAL A 83 -4.98 -11.62 3.53
C VAL A 83 -4.55 -11.89 4.96
N ALA A 84 -4.66 -10.92 5.87
CA ALA A 84 -4.43 -11.10 7.30
C ALA A 84 -5.24 -10.09 8.12
N GLY A 85 -5.61 -10.46 9.35
CA GLY A 85 -6.40 -9.62 10.25
C GLY A 85 -7.88 -9.55 9.86
N GLY A 86 -8.49 -8.37 10.04
CA GLY A 86 -9.89 -8.12 9.69
C GLY A 86 -10.93 -8.52 10.75
N SER A 87 -10.49 -9.08 11.89
CA SER A 87 -11.35 -9.40 13.03
C SER A 87 -11.30 -8.35 14.15
N GLY A 88 -11.00 -7.10 13.77
CA GLY A 88 -10.81 -5.98 14.69
C GLY A 88 -9.43 -5.96 15.35
N GLN A 89 -9.26 -4.98 16.24
CA GLN A 89 -8.03 -4.81 17.01
C GLN A 89 -7.95 -5.82 18.15
N GLY A 90 -6.82 -6.53 18.29
CA GLY A 90 -6.61 -7.38 19.46
C GLY A 90 -5.43 -8.35 19.33
N ALA A 91 -5.45 -9.39 20.16
CA ALA A 91 -4.35 -10.34 20.33
C ALA A 91 -4.70 -11.78 19.89
N GLU A 92 -5.92 -12.01 19.40
CA GLU A 92 -6.30 -13.30 18.82
C GLU A 92 -5.53 -13.54 17.50
N LEU A 93 -5.38 -14.81 17.12
CA LEU A 93 -4.58 -15.20 15.93
C LEU A 93 -5.09 -14.60 14.59
N ASN A 94 -6.35 -14.16 14.55
CA ASN A 94 -6.98 -13.52 13.40
C ASN A 94 -7.16 -12.00 13.55
N GLN A 95 -6.54 -11.40 14.57
CA GLN A 95 -6.56 -9.96 14.85
C GLN A 95 -5.17 -9.34 14.64
N LEU A 96 -5.17 -8.05 14.28
CA LEU A 96 -3.95 -7.23 14.24
C LEU A 96 -4.15 -6.00 15.11
N ASN A 97 -3.09 -5.29 15.44
CA ASN A 97 -3.18 -4.03 16.18
C ASN A 97 -2.19 -3.02 15.59
N GLY A 98 -2.69 -2.12 14.73
CA GLY A 98 -1.88 -1.13 14.03
C GLY A 98 -0.76 -1.74 13.19
N PRO A 99 -1.05 -2.59 12.19
CA PRO A 99 -0.01 -3.17 11.35
C PRO A 99 0.74 -2.06 10.60
N THR A 100 2.07 -2.14 10.59
CA THR A 100 2.96 -1.12 9.99
C THR A 100 3.77 -1.71 8.83
N PHE A 101 5.04 -2.04 9.05
CA PHE A 101 5.96 -2.51 8.03
C PHE A 101 5.54 -3.88 7.47
N LEU A 102 5.68 -4.03 6.16
CA LEU A 102 5.47 -5.28 5.44
C LEU A 102 6.72 -5.63 4.65
N PHE A 103 7.00 -6.92 4.53
CA PHE A 103 7.97 -7.46 3.60
C PHE A 103 7.37 -8.70 2.95
N VAL A 104 7.65 -8.89 1.67
CA VAL A 104 7.33 -10.12 0.95
C VAL A 104 8.65 -10.71 0.50
N ASP A 105 8.91 -11.95 0.88
CA ASP A 105 10.12 -12.66 0.50
C ASP A 105 10.11 -13.01 -0.98
N ARG A 106 11.30 -13.17 -1.55
CA ARG A 106 11.48 -13.82 -2.84
C ARG A 106 11.83 -15.26 -2.51
N ASP A 107 10.92 -16.18 -2.77
CA ASP A 107 11.18 -17.61 -2.59
C ASP A 107 12.49 -18.06 -3.27
#